data_AF-A0A6J1B6F4-F1
#
_entry.id   AF-A0A6J1B6F4-F1
#
_cell.length_a   1.000
_cell.length_b   1.000
_cell.length_c   1.000
_cell.angle_alpha   90.00
_cell.angle_beta   90.00
_cell.angle_gamma   90.00
#
_symmetry.space_group_name_H-M   'P 1'
#
loop_
_entity.id
_entity.type
_entity.pdbx_description
1 polymer ?
#
loop_
_entity_poly.entity_id
_entity_poly.type
_entity_poly.pdbx_seq_one_letter_code
_entity_poly.pdbx_strand_id
1 'polypeptide(L)'
;MAKSIVSLPILCILLLLSFSSGGLLKLANGQDKTWCVAKPSSNDTALASNIQFACSQLGNLGLSCDMIKEDGICFNPNTLINHASVVMNSYYHAFGRNIWNCDFRGSALITISDPSYGSCQYP
;
A
#
# COMPACT_ATOMS: atom_id res chain seq x y z
N MET A 1 -33.64 2.26 50.09
CA MET A 1 -32.18 2.29 49.87
C MET A 1 -31.71 0.85 49.65
N ALA A 2 -31.71 0.36 48.41
CA ALA A 2 -31.26 -0.99 48.10
C ALA A 2 -29.73 -1.00 47.98
N LYS A 3 -29.03 -1.73 48.85
CA LYS A 3 -27.59 -1.95 48.75
C LYS A 3 -27.38 -3.15 47.82
N SER A 4 -26.90 -2.88 46.60
CA SER A 4 -26.47 -3.92 45.67
C SER A 4 -25.28 -4.67 46.26
N ILE A 5 -25.49 -5.90 46.67
CA ILE A 5 -24.44 -6.84 47.08
C ILE A 5 -24.02 -7.57 45.81
N VAL A 6 -23.00 -7.04 45.14
CA VAL A 6 -22.34 -7.76 44.03
C VAL A 6 -21.46 -8.81 44.68
N SER A 7 -21.77 -10.09 44.45
CA SER A 7 -21.03 -11.19 45.05
C SER A 7 -19.60 -11.23 44.49
N LEU A 8 -18.64 -11.58 45.35
CA LEU A 8 -17.21 -11.69 45.03
C LEU A 8 -16.89 -12.43 43.71
N PRO A 9 -17.58 -13.52 43.31
CA PRO A 9 -17.33 -14.15 42.02
C PRO A 9 -17.75 -13.26 40.83
N ILE A 10 -18.80 -12.44 40.96
CA ILE A 10 -19.24 -11.51 39.90
C ILE A 10 -18.18 -10.41 39.68
N LEU A 11 -17.51 -9.96 40.75
CA LEU A 11 -16.41 -9.01 40.65
C LEU A 11 -15.19 -9.62 39.93
N CYS A 12 -14.87 -10.88 40.18
CA CYS A 12 -13.79 -11.59 39.48
C CYS A 12 -14.07 -11.80 37.99
N ILE A 13 -15.32 -12.10 37.61
CA ILE A 13 -15.72 -12.30 36.20
C ILE A 13 -15.61 -10.99 35.41
N LEU A 14 -15.96 -9.85 36.01
CA LEU A 14 -15.80 -8.52 35.39
C LEU A 14 -14.32 -8.12 35.20
N LEU A 15 -13.44 -8.53 36.12
CA LEU A 15 -11.99 -8.32 36.00
C LEU A 15 -11.36 -9.20 34.91
N LEU A 16 -11.85 -10.43 34.72
CA LEU A 16 -11.40 -11.31 33.63
C LEU A 16 -11.83 -10.82 32.25
N LEU A 17 -13.03 -10.21 32.13
CA LEU A 17 -13.50 -9.58 30.88
C LEU A 17 -12.75 -8.29 30.53
N SER A 18 -12.11 -7.64 31.49
CA SER A 18 -11.24 -6.46 31.26
C SER A 18 -9.78 -6.83 30.99
N PHE A 19 -9.40 -8.09 31.21
CA PHE A 19 -8.09 -8.67 30.90
C PHE A 19 -8.06 -9.45 29.59
N SER A 20 -8.92 -9.11 28.62
CA SER A 20 -8.56 -9.30 27.21
C SER A 20 -7.48 -8.28 26.86
N SER A 21 -6.28 -8.47 27.43
CA SER A 21 -5.06 -7.95 26.86
C SER A 21 -4.91 -8.60 25.50
N GLY A 22 -5.64 -8.07 24.51
CA GLY A 22 -5.30 -8.12 23.10
C GLY A 22 -3.96 -7.41 22.97
N GLY A 23 -2.91 -8.05 23.50
CA GLY A 23 -1.55 -7.79 23.15
C GLY A 23 -1.50 -8.01 21.67
N LEU A 24 -1.61 -6.89 20.95
CA LEU A 24 -1.36 -6.78 19.54
C LEU A 24 -0.05 -7.52 19.32
N LEU A 25 -0.12 -8.72 18.73
CA LEU A 25 1.02 -9.29 18.06
C LEU A 25 1.33 -8.27 16.98
N LYS A 26 2.20 -7.30 17.30
CA LYS A 26 3.05 -6.66 16.31
C LYS A 26 3.88 -7.80 15.79
N LEU A 27 3.31 -8.52 14.82
CA LEU A 27 4.09 -9.07 13.73
C LEU A 27 4.85 -7.85 13.21
N ALA A 28 6.07 -7.66 13.72
CA ALA A 28 7.07 -6.91 13.01
C ALA A 28 7.26 -7.70 11.72
N ASN A 29 6.37 -7.48 10.75
CA ASN A 29 6.66 -7.79 9.39
C ASN A 29 7.81 -6.82 9.11
N GLY A 30 9.04 -7.32 9.23
CA GLY A 30 10.11 -6.83 8.39
C GLY A 30 9.60 -7.01 6.98
N GLN A 31 8.83 -6.02 6.50
CA GLN A 31 8.52 -5.89 5.10
C GLN A 31 9.90 -5.62 4.51
N ASP A 32 10.54 -6.67 4.01
CA ASP A 32 11.58 -6.51 3.01
C ASP A 32 11.09 -5.42 2.07
N LYS A 33 11.92 -4.41 1.79
CA LYS A 33 11.51 -3.31 0.91
C LYS A 33 11.13 -3.93 -0.42
N THR A 34 9.84 -3.93 -0.71
CA THR A 34 9.27 -4.42 -1.95
C THR A 34 8.69 -3.26 -2.72
N TRP A 35 8.74 -3.38 -4.04
CA TRP A 35 8.17 -2.41 -4.97
C TRP A 35 7.19 -3.10 -5.90
N CYS A 36 6.24 -2.34 -6.41
CA CYS A 36 5.30 -2.80 -7.43
C CYS A 36 5.65 -2.17 -8.78
N VAL A 37 5.98 -2.99 -9.78
CA VAL A 37 6.33 -2.51 -11.12
C VAL A 37 5.43 -3.15 -12.18
N ALA A 38 5.32 -2.51 -13.33
CA ALA A 38 4.57 -3.07 -14.46
C ALA A 38 5.27 -4.32 -15.02
N LYS A 39 4.50 -5.35 -15.39
CA LYS A 39 5.07 -6.52 -16.08
C LYS A 39 5.58 -6.10 -17.47
N PRO A 40 6.77 -6.58 -17.90
CA PRO A 40 7.26 -6.34 -19.26
C PRO A 40 6.34 -6.87 -20.38
N SER A 41 5.50 -7.86 -20.07
CA SER A 41 4.54 -8.44 -21.02
C SER A 41 3.19 -7.70 -21.09
N SER A 42 3.00 -6.65 -20.31
CA SER A 42 1.75 -5.87 -20.29
C SER A 42 1.62 -5.03 -21.55
N ASN A 43 0.43 -5.00 -22.14
CA ASN A 43 0.15 -4.17 -23.31
C ASN A 43 -0.15 -2.71 -22.92
N ASP A 44 -0.01 -1.80 -23.89
CA ASP A 44 -0.17 -0.36 -23.69
C ASP A 44 -1.54 0.03 -23.11
N THR A 45 -2.62 -0.66 -23.52
CA THR A 45 -3.97 -0.42 -22.99
C THR A 45 -4.05 -0.72 -21.49
N ALA A 46 -3.45 -1.82 -21.04
CA ALA A 46 -3.37 -2.16 -19.63
C ALA A 46 -2.51 -1.15 -18.87
N LEU A 47 -1.35 -0.77 -19.41
CA LEU A 47 -0.45 0.21 -18.79
C LEU A 47 -1.13 1.58 -18.61
N ALA A 48 -1.79 2.09 -19.65
CA ALA A 48 -2.55 3.34 -19.57
C ALA A 48 -3.69 3.26 -18.54
N SER A 49 -4.41 2.14 -18.49
CA SER A 49 -5.46 1.90 -17.48
C SER A 49 -4.90 1.88 -16.06
N ASN A 50 -3.73 1.27 -15.86
CA ASN A 50 -3.06 1.23 -14.56
C ASN A 50 -2.65 2.63 -14.10
N ILE A 51 -2.09 3.44 -15.00
CA ILE A 51 -1.72 4.83 -14.71
C ILE A 51 -2.97 5.61 -14.28
N GLN A 52 -4.04 5.56 -15.08
CA GLN A 52 -5.28 6.27 -14.78
C GLN A 52 -5.87 5.83 -13.42
N PHE A 53 -5.93 4.52 -13.17
CA PHE A 53 -6.45 3.98 -11.92
C PHE A 53 -5.60 4.43 -10.72
N ALA A 54 -4.29 4.19 -10.76
CA ALA A 54 -3.38 4.54 -9.66
C ALA A 54 -3.44 6.04 -9.35
N CYS A 55 -3.39 6.89 -10.38
CA CYS A 55 -3.46 8.33 -10.20
C CYS A 55 -4.81 8.81 -9.67
N SER A 56 -5.92 8.19 -10.08
CA SER A 56 -7.23 8.49 -9.49
C SER A 56 -7.27 8.16 -7.99
N GLN A 57 -6.75 6.99 -7.60
CA GLN A 57 -6.73 6.58 -6.19
C GLN A 57 -5.78 7.45 -5.34
N LEU A 58 -4.61 7.78 -5.88
CA LEU A 58 -3.67 8.70 -5.25
C LEU A 58 -4.27 10.10 -5.10
N GLY A 59 -4.99 10.59 -6.11
CA GLY A 59 -5.72 11.85 -6.07
C GLY A 59 -6.77 11.90 -4.95
N ASN A 60 -7.47 10.79 -4.71
CA ASN A 60 -8.43 10.68 -3.59
C ASN A 60 -7.76 10.79 -2.21
N LEU A 61 -6.45 10.49 -2.12
CA LEU A 61 -5.63 10.67 -0.92
C LEU A 61 -4.94 12.04 -0.87
N GLY A 62 -5.19 12.93 -1.83
CA GLY A 62 -4.52 14.23 -1.95
C GLY A 62 -3.07 14.16 -2.47
N LEU A 63 -2.69 13.04 -3.09
CA LEU A 63 -1.38 12.83 -3.72
C LEU A 63 -1.47 13.09 -5.23
N SER A 64 -0.39 13.60 -5.83
CA SER A 64 -0.34 13.87 -7.27
C SER A 64 0.54 12.88 -8.03
N CYS A 65 0.24 12.71 -9.33
CA CYS A 65 1.05 11.94 -10.27
C CYS A 65 1.97 12.83 -11.12
N ASP A 66 2.36 14.01 -10.62
CA ASP A 66 3.13 14.96 -11.43
C ASP A 66 4.55 14.48 -11.75
N MET A 67 5.07 13.52 -10.96
CA MET A 67 6.40 12.93 -11.17
C MET A 67 6.56 12.25 -12.54
N ILE A 68 5.47 11.79 -13.16
CA ILE A 68 5.48 11.14 -14.48
C ILE A 68 5.00 12.06 -15.62
N LYS A 69 4.61 13.30 -15.31
CA LYS A 69 4.23 14.28 -16.33
C LYS A 69 5.47 14.93 -16.95
N GLU A 70 5.29 15.70 -18.01
CA GLU A 70 6.34 16.54 -18.56
C GLU A 70 6.98 17.39 -17.45
N ASP A 71 8.31 17.53 -17.50
CA ASP A 71 9.17 18.11 -16.45
C ASP A 71 9.19 17.38 -15.09
N GLY A 72 8.47 16.26 -14.96
CA GLY A 72 8.49 15.40 -13.80
C GLY A 72 9.82 14.64 -13.62
N ILE A 73 10.23 14.44 -12.37
CA ILE A 73 11.50 13.76 -12.00
C ILE A 73 11.63 12.32 -12.51
N CYS A 74 10.50 11.68 -12.84
CA CYS A 74 10.38 10.32 -13.32
C CYS A 74 9.76 10.27 -14.73
N PHE A 75 9.77 11.39 -15.46
CA PHE A 75 9.26 11.45 -16.82
C PHE A 75 10.11 10.63 -17.79
N ASN A 76 11.43 10.69 -17.63
CA ASN A 76 12.38 10.01 -18.51
C ASN A 76 12.82 8.68 -17.90
N PRO A 77 12.82 7.57 -18.66
CA PRO A 77 12.47 7.48 -20.08
C PRO A 77 10.95 7.60 -20.29
N ASN A 78 10.56 8.35 -21.33
CA ASN A 78 9.17 8.61 -21.67
C ASN A 78 8.51 7.38 -22.33
N THR A 79 8.18 6.39 -21.51
CA THR A 79 7.49 5.17 -21.93
C THR A 79 6.35 4.83 -20.95
N LEU A 80 5.29 4.21 -21.48
CA LEU A 80 4.15 3.80 -20.65
C LEU A 80 4.56 2.84 -19.53
N ILE A 81 5.50 1.92 -19.78
CA ILE A 81 5.93 0.94 -18.78
C ILE A 81 6.66 1.60 -17.61
N ASN A 82 7.48 2.63 -17.88
CA ASN A 82 8.18 3.38 -16.85
C ASN A 82 7.20 4.24 -16.03
N HIS A 83 6.32 5.00 -16.70
CA HIS A 83 5.32 5.81 -16.03
C HIS A 83 4.37 4.95 -15.18
N ALA A 84 3.90 3.83 -15.73
CA ALA A 84 3.05 2.88 -15.01
C ALA A 84 3.77 2.32 -13.77
N SER A 85 5.00 1.83 -13.92
CA SER A 85 5.76 1.24 -12.80
C SER A 85 5.88 2.22 -11.62
N VAL A 86 6.19 3.49 -11.91
CA VAL A 86 6.34 4.53 -10.89
C VAL A 86 5.03 4.77 -10.13
N VAL A 87 3.91 5.01 -10.83
CA VAL A 87 2.64 5.33 -10.15
C VAL A 87 1.99 4.11 -9.51
N MET A 88 2.17 2.92 -10.09
CA MET A 88 1.74 1.66 -9.50
C MET A 88 2.48 1.39 -8.19
N ASN A 89 3.78 1.71 -8.12
CA ASN A 89 4.53 1.64 -6.88
C ASN A 89 4.03 2.64 -5.83
N SER A 90 3.81 3.90 -6.23
CA SER A 90 3.25 4.91 -5.33
C SER A 90 1.89 4.49 -4.76
N TYR A 91 1.02 3.89 -5.58
CA TYR A 91 -0.23 3.28 -5.13
C TYR A 91 0.02 2.11 -4.17
N TYR A 92 0.89 1.17 -4.54
CA TYR A 92 1.24 0.03 -3.70
C TYR A 92 1.72 0.44 -2.31
N HIS A 93 2.59 1.46 -2.23
CA HIS A 93 3.09 2.01 -0.98
C HIS A 93 1.97 2.71 -0.19
N ALA A 94 1.19 3.59 -0.82
CA ALA A 94 0.13 4.36 -0.17
C ALA A 94 -0.99 3.48 0.43
N PHE A 95 -1.25 2.32 -0.16
CA PHE A 95 -2.32 1.41 0.26
C PHE A 95 -1.84 0.22 1.11
N GLY A 96 -0.59 0.25 1.59
CA GLY A 96 -0.09 -0.68 2.62
C GLY A 96 0.64 -1.92 2.12
N ARG A 97 1.18 -1.90 0.88
CA ARG A 97 2.07 -2.93 0.32
C ARG A 97 1.55 -4.38 0.33
N ASN A 98 0.25 -4.56 0.41
CA ASN A 98 -0.33 -5.90 0.33
C ASN A 98 -0.22 -6.47 -1.09
N ILE A 99 -0.11 -7.80 -1.20
CA ILE A 99 0.04 -8.46 -2.50
C ILE A 99 -1.05 -8.07 -3.52
N TRP A 100 -2.28 -7.86 -3.04
CA TRP A 100 -3.42 -7.48 -3.87
C TRP A 100 -3.35 -6.03 -4.36
N ASN A 101 -2.59 -5.16 -3.70
CA ASN A 101 -2.36 -3.79 -4.17
C ASN A 101 -1.43 -3.75 -5.39
N CYS A 102 -0.72 -4.84 -5.69
CA CYS A 102 0.14 -4.98 -6.86
C CYS A 102 -0.39 -6.02 -7.86
N ASP A 103 -1.71 -6.24 -7.90
CA ASP A 103 -2.29 -7.14 -8.90
C ASP A 103 -2.46 -6.44 -10.26
N PHE A 104 -3.12 -5.27 -10.27
CA PHE A 104 -3.47 -4.51 -11.48
C PHE A 104 -4.00 -5.42 -12.60
N ARG A 105 -4.93 -6.32 -12.29
CA ARG A 105 -5.49 -7.31 -13.24
C ARG A 105 -4.41 -8.21 -13.85
N GLY A 106 -3.45 -8.61 -13.02
CA GLY A 106 -2.31 -9.42 -13.42
C GLY A 106 -1.28 -8.72 -14.31
N SER A 107 -1.29 -7.40 -14.43
CA SER A 107 -0.37 -6.62 -15.27
C SER A 107 0.81 -6.00 -14.50
N ALA A 108 0.92 -6.33 -13.21
CA ALA A 108 1.97 -5.86 -12.29
C ALA A 108 2.70 -7.01 -11.61
N LEU A 109 3.91 -6.77 -11.12
CA LEU A 109 4.68 -7.72 -10.33
C LEU A 109 5.35 -7.03 -9.15
N ILE A 110 5.51 -7.77 -8.06
CA ILE A 110 6.29 -7.34 -6.91
C ILE A 110 7.76 -7.69 -7.14
N THR A 111 8.65 -6.72 -6.92
CA THR A 111 10.10 -6.91 -6.96
C THR A 111 10.73 -6.60 -5.61
N ILE A 112 11.79 -7.32 -5.28
CA ILE A 112 12.67 -7.07 -4.12
C ILE A 112 13.93 -6.27 -4.50
N SER A 113 14.15 -6.07 -5.81
CA SER A 113 15.21 -5.20 -6.32
C SER A 113 14.64 -3.79 -6.48
N ASP A 114 15.35 -2.81 -5.92
CA ASP A 114 15.01 -1.40 -6.04
C ASP A 114 14.98 -0.98 -7.52
N PRO A 115 13.83 -0.58 -8.07
CA PRO A 115 13.70 -0.18 -9.46
C PRO A 115 14.05 1.30 -9.70
N SER A 116 14.54 2.03 -8.68
CA SER A 116 14.96 3.43 -8.79
C SER A 116 16.10 3.63 -9.77
N TYR A 117 16.09 4.76 -10.46
CA TYR A 117 17.10 5.08 -11.47
C TYR A 117 17.32 6.60 -11.55
N GLY A 118 18.58 7.02 -11.74
CA GLY A 118 18.94 8.44 -11.80
C GLY A 118 18.37 9.24 -10.61
N SER A 119 17.59 10.28 -10.91
CA SER A 119 16.86 11.08 -9.91
C SER A 119 15.47 10.55 -9.56
N CYS A 120 14.98 9.54 -10.27
CA CYS A 120 13.67 8.93 -10.04
C CYS A 120 13.77 7.88 -8.93
N GLN A 121 13.31 8.22 -7.73
CA GLN A 121 13.30 7.33 -6.57
C GLN A 121 11.91 6.72 -6.39
N TYR A 122 11.85 5.40 -6.25
CA TYR A 122 10.61 4.67 -5.98
C TYR A 122 10.34 4.63 -4.47
N PRO A 123 9.24 5.22 -4.00
CA PRO A 123 8.90 5.23 -2.57
C PRO A 123 8.57 3.85 -2.00
#